data_AF-A0A820IQT2-F1
#
_entry.id   AF-A0A820IQT2-F1
#
_cell.length_a   1.000
_cell.length_b   1.000
_cell.length_c   1.000
_cell.angle_alpha   90.00
_cell.angle_beta   90.00
_cell.angle_gamma   90.00
#
_symmetry.space_group_name_H-M   'P 1'
#
loop_
_entity.id
_entity.type
_entity.pdbx_description
1 polymer ?
#
loop_
_entity_poly.entity_id
_entity_poly.type
_entity_poly.pdbx_seq_one_letter_code
_entity_poly.pdbx_strand_id
1 'polypeptide(L)'
;MSGSQEELVKEFVHELQSIMDNRPPISKAKMMSITKSALKGIKFYKYIVMNVEKFIMKCKPEYKIPGLYVIDSIIRQSRHQYGVEKDVYGTRFAKNILTTLHHINKCPPDDRIKITRVLNLWEKKCYFPI
;
A
#
# COMPACT_ATOMS: atom_id res chain seq x y z
N MET A 1 11.55 -22.42 -16.11
CA MET A 1 11.52 -20.94 -16.12
C MET A 1 10.43 -20.33 -15.21
N SER A 2 9.92 -21.06 -14.21
CA SER A 2 8.89 -20.60 -13.26
C SER A 2 9.43 -19.91 -12.00
N GLY A 3 10.74 -20.03 -11.71
CA GLY A 3 11.36 -19.56 -10.47
C GLY A 3 11.34 -18.03 -10.26
N SER A 4 11.42 -17.23 -11.33
CA SER A 4 11.56 -15.77 -11.21
C SER A 4 10.25 -15.01 -10.94
N GLN A 5 9.09 -15.64 -11.15
CA GLN A 5 7.79 -14.99 -11.06
C GLN A 5 7.25 -14.95 -9.63
N GLU A 6 7.38 -16.07 -8.92
CA GLU A 6 6.98 -16.17 -7.51
C GLU A 6 7.93 -15.39 -6.59
N GLU A 7 9.19 -15.30 -6.99
CA GLU A 7 10.26 -14.62 -6.24
C GLU A 7 9.98 -13.12 -6.06
N LEU A 8 9.48 -12.42 -7.09
CA LEU A 8 9.11 -11.00 -6.98
C LEU A 8 8.00 -10.74 -5.96
N VAL A 9 7.02 -11.65 -5.86
CA VAL A 9 5.94 -11.53 -4.87
C VAL A 9 6.49 -11.85 -3.48
N LYS A 10 7.36 -12.86 -3.35
CA LYS A 10 8.02 -13.22 -2.09
C LYS A 10 8.91 -12.08 -1.57
N GLU A 11 9.70 -11.46 -2.43
CA GLU A 11 10.51 -10.27 -2.13
C GLU A 11 9.63 -9.12 -1.65
N PHE A 12 8.54 -8.82 -2.37
CA PHE A 12 7.59 -7.79 -1.95
C PHE A 12 6.98 -8.08 -0.57
N VAL A 13 6.55 -9.33 -0.33
CA VAL A 13 5.97 -9.72 0.95
C VAL A 13 6.99 -9.59 2.08
N HIS A 14 8.23 -10.03 1.87
CA HIS A 14 9.30 -9.87 2.85
C HIS A 14 9.55 -8.38 3.18
N GLU A 15 9.61 -7.55 2.13
CA GLU A 15 9.84 -6.10 2.27
C GLU A 15 8.67 -5.39 2.97
N LEU A 16 7.44 -5.84 2.74
CA LEU A 16 6.23 -5.34 3.42
C LEU A 16 6.19 -5.76 4.90
N GLN A 17 6.53 -7.01 5.22
CA GLN A 17 6.49 -7.49 6.61
C GLN A 17 7.56 -6.84 7.49
N SER A 18 8.72 -6.52 6.91
CA SER A 18 9.81 -5.83 7.62
C SER A 18 9.51 -4.37 8.00
N ILE A 19 8.32 -3.85 7.68
CA ILE A 19 7.76 -2.67 8.35
C ILE A 19 7.68 -2.89 9.87
N MET A 20 7.40 -4.12 10.30
CA MET A 20 7.21 -4.45 11.72
C MET A 20 8.52 -4.64 12.49
N ASP A 21 9.65 -4.73 11.80
CA ASP A 21 10.97 -4.86 12.42
C ASP A 21 11.39 -3.57 13.15
N ASN A 22 10.76 -2.44 12.76
CA ASN A 22 10.99 -1.14 13.36
C ASN A 22 9.68 -0.57 13.87
N ARG A 23 9.65 -0.13 15.13
CA ARG A 23 8.50 0.61 15.65
C ARG A 23 8.35 1.91 14.83
N PRO A 24 7.13 2.29 14.41
CA PRO A 24 6.91 3.54 13.69
C PRO A 24 7.50 4.75 14.44
N PRO A 25 8.02 5.77 13.73
CA PRO A 25 7.78 6.07 12.32
C PRO A 25 8.62 5.25 11.32
N ILE A 26 8.02 4.91 10.18
CA ILE A 26 8.72 4.23 9.09
C ILE A 26 9.54 5.23 8.29
N SER A 27 10.80 4.90 8.01
CA SER A 27 11.69 5.77 7.26
C SER A 27 11.21 5.95 5.81
N LYS A 28 11.53 7.11 5.22
CA LYS A 28 11.27 7.37 3.80
C LYS A 28 11.94 6.33 2.89
N ALA A 29 13.18 5.95 3.24
CA ALA A 29 13.93 4.94 2.50
C ALA A 29 13.19 3.58 2.48
N LYS A 30 12.64 3.16 3.62
CA LYS A 30 11.85 1.92 3.72
C LYS A 30 10.56 1.98 2.91
N MET A 31 9.86 3.12 2.94
CA MET A 31 8.66 3.30 2.11
C MET A 31 9.00 3.21 0.61
N MET A 32 10.12 3.81 0.20
CA MET A 32 10.59 3.77 -1.18
C MET A 32 11.01 2.36 -1.63
N SER A 33 11.68 1.57 -0.77
CA SER A 33 12.07 0.20 -1.10
C SER A 33 10.85 -0.71 -1.31
N ILE A 34 9.84 -0.64 -0.42
CA ILE A 34 8.57 -1.35 -0.58
C ILE A 34 7.88 -0.97 -1.90
N THR A 35 7.81 0.34 -2.17
CA THR A 35 7.18 0.86 -3.40
C THR A 35 7.90 0.37 -4.65
N LYS A 36 9.23 0.42 -4.66
CA LYS A 36 10.04 -0.08 -5.78
C LYS A 36 9.85 -1.57 -6.00
N SER A 37 9.78 -2.35 -4.92
CA SER A 37 9.49 -3.79 -4.99
C SER A 37 8.10 -4.06 -5.60
N ALA A 38 7.08 -3.30 -5.19
CA ALA A 38 5.75 -3.40 -5.79
C ALA A 38 5.76 -3.11 -7.30
N LEU A 39 6.45 -2.05 -7.74
CA LEU A 39 6.49 -1.70 -9.16
C LEU A 39 7.27 -2.71 -10.00
N LYS A 40 8.36 -3.28 -9.48
CA LYS A 40 9.06 -4.41 -10.14
C LYS A 40 8.11 -5.59 -10.37
N GLY A 41 7.25 -5.87 -9.38
CA GLY A 41 6.25 -6.93 -9.43
C GLY A 41 4.94 -6.57 -10.11
N ILE A 42 4.85 -5.48 -10.89
CA ILE A 42 3.57 -4.98 -11.45
C ILE A 42 2.75 -6.03 -12.22
N LYS A 43 3.39 -7.00 -12.88
CA LYS A 43 2.69 -8.12 -13.55
C LYS A 43 1.82 -8.94 -12.57
N PHE A 44 2.15 -8.91 -11.28
CA PHE A 44 1.46 -9.60 -10.18
C PHE A 44 0.71 -8.64 -9.25
N TYR A 45 0.31 -7.45 -9.75
CA TYR A 45 -0.36 -6.41 -8.95
C TYR A 45 -1.52 -6.93 -8.08
N LYS A 46 -2.29 -7.92 -8.56
CA LYS A 46 -3.38 -8.54 -7.79
C LYS A 46 -2.89 -9.19 -6.49
N TYR A 47 -1.78 -9.94 -6.55
CA TYR A 47 -1.17 -10.59 -5.39
C TYR A 47 -0.52 -9.58 -4.46
N ILE A 48 0.12 -8.54 -5.01
CA ILE A 48 0.70 -7.43 -4.24
C ILE A 48 -0.39 -6.73 -3.44
N VAL A 49 -1.48 -6.31 -4.10
CA VAL A 49 -2.63 -5.66 -3.44
C VAL A 49 -3.24 -6.56 -2.36
N MET A 50 -3.47 -7.84 -2.67
CA MET A 50 -3.99 -8.80 -1.69
C MET A 50 -3.10 -8.90 -0.45
N ASN A 51 -1.78 -8.90 -0.61
CA ASN A 51 -0.86 -8.96 0.52
C ASN A 51 -0.82 -7.66 1.33
N VAL A 52 -0.95 -6.49 0.70
CA VAL A 52 -1.10 -5.21 1.40
C VAL A 52 -2.41 -5.16 2.21
N GLU A 53 -3.53 -5.56 1.59
CA GLU A 53 -4.83 -5.64 2.28
C GLU A 53 -4.77 -6.60 3.47
N LYS A 54 -4.16 -7.79 3.28
CA LYS A 54 -4.00 -8.79 4.33
C LYS A 54 -3.07 -8.31 5.45
N PHE A 55 -2.00 -7.58 5.13
CA PHE A 55 -1.13 -6.94 6.11
C PHE A 55 -1.93 -5.95 6.96
N ILE A 56 -2.65 -5.02 6.33
CA ILE A 56 -3.48 -4.02 7.01
C ILE A 56 -4.56 -4.67 7.88
N MET A 57 -5.16 -5.77 7.41
CA MET A 57 -6.16 -6.51 8.18
C MET A 57 -5.56 -7.09 9.47
N LYS A 58 -4.36 -7.67 9.40
CA LYS A 58 -3.76 -8.47 10.49
C LYS A 58 -2.78 -7.72 11.40
N CYS A 59 -2.16 -6.64 10.92
CA CYS A 59 -1.11 -5.94 11.67
C CYS A 59 -1.67 -5.26 12.94
N LYS A 60 -0.79 -5.00 13.91
CA LYS A 60 -1.15 -4.29 15.15
C LYS A 60 -1.60 -2.84 14.85
N PRO A 61 -2.37 -2.19 15.74
CA PRO A 61 -2.88 -0.83 15.54
C PRO A 61 -1.82 0.20 15.10
N GLU A 62 -0.62 0.15 15.67
CA GLU A 62 0.48 1.07 15.35
C GLU A 62 0.95 0.99 13.88
N TYR A 63 0.67 -0.11 13.18
CA TYR A 63 1.06 -0.32 11.79
C TYR A 63 -0.04 0.00 10.77
N LYS A 64 -1.25 0.43 11.21
CA LYS A 64 -2.35 0.78 10.30
C LYS A 64 -2.02 1.98 9.41
N ILE A 65 -1.43 3.03 9.97
CA ILE A 65 -1.01 4.21 9.20
C ILE A 65 0.16 3.89 8.26
N PRO A 66 1.22 3.18 8.68
CA PRO A 66 2.21 2.66 7.74
C PRO A 66 1.62 1.89 6.57
N GLY A 67 0.65 1.00 6.82
CA GLY A 67 -0.04 0.26 5.76
C GLY A 67 -0.81 1.17 4.79
N LEU A 68 -1.50 2.20 5.28
CA LEU A 68 -2.14 3.22 4.44
C LEU A 68 -1.12 3.97 3.58
N TYR A 69 0.04 4.32 4.12
CA TYR A 69 1.10 4.99 3.37
C TYR A 69 1.73 4.11 2.29
N VAL A 70 1.78 2.79 2.50
CA VAL A 70 2.18 1.84 1.44
C VAL A 70 1.21 1.92 0.26
N ILE A 71 -0.10 1.95 0.51
CA ILE A 71 -1.12 2.10 -0.54
C ILE A 71 -0.90 3.42 -1.30
N ASP A 72 -0.80 4.55 -0.57
CA ASP A 72 -0.60 5.87 -1.19
C ASP A 72 0.67 5.89 -2.06
N SER A 73 1.78 5.38 -1.52
CA SER A 73 3.08 5.40 -2.19
C SER A 73 3.09 4.54 -3.46
N ILE A 74 2.48 3.34 -3.42
CA ILE A 74 2.36 2.46 -4.61
C ILE A 74 1.53 3.12 -5.70
N ILE A 75 0.34 3.64 -5.37
CA ILE A 75 -0.56 4.28 -6.35
C ILE A 75 0.11 5.51 -6.95
N ARG A 76 0.68 6.38 -6.10
CA ARG A 76 1.36 7.61 -6.52
C ARG A 76 2.50 7.29 -7.49
N GLN A 77 3.35 6.33 -7.14
CA GLN A 77 4.51 6.01 -7.96
C GLN A 77 4.11 5.26 -9.24
N SER A 78 3.09 4.41 -9.21
CA SER A 78 2.55 3.76 -10.41
C SER A 78 1.99 4.78 -11.39
N ARG A 79 1.15 5.72 -10.91
CA ARG A 79 0.61 6.80 -11.75
C ARG A 79 1.70 7.71 -12.29
N HIS A 80 2.71 8.04 -11.49
CA HIS A 80 3.85 8.84 -11.96
C HIS A 80 4.64 8.13 -13.07
N GLN A 81 4.86 6.81 -12.94
CA GLN A 81 5.68 6.05 -13.89
C GLN A 81 4.93 5.65 -15.17
N TYR A 82 3.65 5.33 -15.07
CA TYR A 82 2.88 4.74 -16.19
C TYR A 82 1.75 5.64 -16.69
N GLY A 83 1.43 6.73 -15.98
CA GLY A 83 0.26 7.56 -16.24
C GLY A 83 -1.00 7.03 -15.52
N VAL A 84 -1.99 7.91 -15.32
CA VAL A 84 -3.22 7.60 -14.59
C VAL A 84 -4.02 6.47 -15.25
N GLU A 85 -4.12 6.47 -16.58
CA GLU A 85 -4.93 5.47 -17.31
C GLU A 85 -4.34 4.05 -17.27
N LYS A 86 -3.03 3.93 -17.06
CA LYS A 86 -2.32 2.63 -17.03
C LYS A 86 -2.06 2.13 -15.62
N ASP A 87 -2.47 2.89 -14.59
CA ASP A 87 -2.35 2.47 -13.20
C ASP A 87 -3.30 1.31 -12.89
N VAL A 88 -2.70 0.14 -12.64
CA VAL A 88 -3.43 -1.07 -12.25
C VAL A 88 -3.68 -1.14 -10.74
N TYR A 89 -2.91 -0.39 -9.94
CA TYR A 89 -2.98 -0.46 -8.48
C TYR A 89 -4.17 0.30 -7.93
N GLY A 90 -4.39 1.56 -8.35
CA GLY A 90 -5.54 2.35 -7.92
C GLY A 90 -6.86 1.62 -8.17
N THR A 91 -7.07 1.19 -9.42
CA THR A 91 -8.26 0.41 -9.82
C THR A 91 -8.42 -0.89 -9.02
N ARG A 92 -7.32 -1.54 -8.64
CA ARG A 92 -7.39 -2.79 -7.88
C ARG A 92 -7.70 -2.57 -6.40
N PHE A 93 -7.05 -1.60 -5.74
CA PHE A 93 -7.34 -1.23 -4.36
C PHE A 93 -8.78 -0.71 -4.21
N ALA A 94 -9.30 0.00 -5.21
CA ALA A 94 -10.66 0.54 -5.20
C ALA A 94 -11.73 -0.52 -4.90
N LYS A 95 -11.51 -1.77 -5.36
CA LYS A 95 -12.46 -2.88 -5.19
C LYS A 95 -12.76 -3.22 -3.74
N ASN A 96 -11.80 -3.02 -2.83
CA ASN A 96 -11.92 -3.37 -1.42
C ASN A 96 -11.65 -2.17 -0.49
N ILE A 97 -11.55 -0.95 -1.02
CA ILE A 97 -11.00 0.19 -0.27
C ILE A 97 -11.80 0.50 1.00
N LEU A 98 -13.13 0.34 0.99
CA LEU A 98 -13.96 0.53 2.18
C LEU A 98 -13.64 -0.47 3.28
N THR A 99 -13.47 -1.75 2.93
CA THR A 99 -13.04 -2.81 3.86
C THR A 99 -11.64 -2.54 4.39
N THR A 100 -10.71 -2.13 3.51
CA THR A 100 -9.36 -1.74 3.90
C THR A 100 -9.36 -0.55 4.86
N LEU A 101 -10.16 0.48 4.60
CA LEU A 101 -10.32 1.66 5.45
C LEU A 101 -10.96 1.32 6.80
N HIS A 102 -11.91 0.38 6.84
CA HIS A 102 -12.45 -0.14 8.10
C HIS A 102 -11.34 -0.73 8.99
N HIS A 103 -10.40 -1.50 8.41
CA HIS A 103 -9.27 -2.02 9.15
C HIS A 103 -8.25 -0.93 9.53
N ILE A 104 -8.03 0.07 8.69
CA ILE A 104 -7.15 1.21 8.99
C ILE A 104 -7.71 2.05 10.14
N ASN A 105 -9.03 2.24 10.22
CA ASN A 105 -9.71 2.97 11.30
C ASN A 105 -9.53 2.35 12.70
N LYS A 106 -8.96 1.13 12.79
CA LYS A 106 -8.52 0.50 14.05
C LYS A 106 -7.13 0.97 14.48
N CYS A 107 -6.61 2.08 13.94
CA CYS A 107 -5.38 2.73 14.37
C CYS A 107 -5.54 3.39 15.76
N PRO A 108 -4.44 3.82 16.41
CA PRO A 108 -4.50 4.66 17.59
C PRO A 108 -5.37 5.91 17.35
N PRO A 109 -6.10 6.41 18.37
CA PRO A 109 -6.94 7.60 18.22
C PRO A 109 -6.20 8.83 17.67
N ASP A 110 -4.98 9.07 18.15
CA ASP A 110 -4.12 10.19 17.75
C ASP A 110 -3.72 10.15 16.27
N ASP A 111 -3.82 8.98 15.64
CA ASP A 111 -3.47 8.75 14.25
C ASP A 111 -4.63 8.98 13.27
N ARG A 112 -5.87 9.12 13.75
CA ARG A 112 -7.06 9.27 12.89
C ARG A 112 -6.98 10.49 11.96
N ILE A 113 -6.33 11.56 12.42
CA ILE A 113 -6.11 12.76 11.59
C ILE A 113 -5.23 12.47 10.36
N LYS A 114 -4.32 11.49 10.46
CA LYS A 114 -3.44 11.09 9.35
C LYS A 114 -4.25 10.39 8.25
N ILE A 115 -5.27 9.60 8.62
CA ILE A 115 -6.20 8.98 7.66
C ILE A 115 -6.92 10.07 6.86
N THR A 116 -7.52 11.03 7.56
CA THR A 116 -8.26 12.15 6.94
C THR A 116 -7.38 12.93 5.97
N ARG A 117 -6.12 13.20 6.34
CA ARG A 117 -5.16 13.88 5.45
C ARG A 117 -4.91 13.10 4.16
N VAL A 118 -4.74 11.79 4.23
CA VAL A 118 -4.52 10.94 3.05
C VAL A 118 -5.77 10.90 2.17
N LEU A 119 -6.96 10.73 2.76
CA LEU A 119 -8.22 10.72 2.02
C LEU A 119 -8.46 12.04 1.28
N ASN A 120 -8.22 13.18 1.93
CA ASN A 120 -8.34 14.49 1.29
C ASN A 120 -7.35 14.67 0.14
N LEU A 121 -6.16 14.06 0.22
CA LEU A 121 -5.19 14.06 -0.89
C LEU A 121 -5.68 13.19 -2.05
N TRP A 122 -6.25 12.03 -1.75
CA TRP A 122 -6.79 11.12 -2.76
C TRP A 122 -7.97 11.72 -3.51
N GLU A 123 -8.89 12.38 -2.79
CA GLU A 123 -10.02 13.10 -3.38
C GLU A 123 -9.53 14.21 -4.31
N LYS A 124 -8.65 15.10 -3.83
CA LYS A 124 -8.08 16.21 -4.63
C LYS A 124 -7.31 15.74 -5.88
N LYS A 125 -6.81 14.51 -5.89
CA LYS A 125 -6.01 13.94 -6.97
C LYS A 125 -6.76 12.89 -7.80
N CYS A 126 -8.06 12.70 -7.55
CA CYS A 126 -8.91 11.70 -8.20
C CYS A 126 -8.25 10.30 -8.18
N TYR A 127 -7.77 9.87 -7.01
CA TYR A 127 -7.14 8.55 -6.85
C TYR A 127 -8.15 7.40 -6.95
N PHE A 128 -9.38 7.66 -6.54
CA PHE A 128 -10.49 6.71 -6.62
C PHE A 128 -11.69 7.42 -7.26
N PRO A 129 -12.39 6.78 -8.21
CA PRO A 129 -13.74 7.20 -8.54
C PRO A 129 -14.61 6.85 -7.33
N ILE A 130 -14.98 7.84 -6.53
CA ILE A 130 -16.00 7.72 -5.49
C ILE A 130 -17.31 8.19 -6.11
#